data_AF-A0ABC8URE3-F1
#
_entry.id   AF-A0ABC8URE3-F1
#
_cell.length_a   1.000
_cell.length_b   1.000
_cell.length_c   1.000
_cell.angle_alpha   90.00
_cell.angle_beta   90.00
_cell.angle_gamma   90.00
#
_symmetry.space_group_name_H-M   'P 1'
#
loop_
_entity.id
_entity.type
_entity.pdbx_description
1 polymer ?
#
loop_
_entity_poly.entity_id
_entity_poly.type
_entity_poly.pdbx_seq_one_letter_code
_entity_poly.pdbx_strand_id
1 'polypeptide(L)'
;MLRSFQWIVPAYTMPSDAQHVIVLRDVVREDFSCTLAERLGDDITKVLHKLDTLPAKISANMMSGHQKVKNGTVVKKTTLETQREITDAWKKFVMDRKTKVIC
;
A
#
# COMPACT_ATOMS: atom_id res chain seq x y z
N MET A 1 6.44 -7.89 11.40
CA MET A 1 6.73 -8.36 10.03
C MET A 1 5.61 -9.27 9.55
N LEU A 2 5.29 -9.32 8.26
CA LEU A 2 4.18 -10.12 7.71
C LEU A 2 4.38 -11.64 7.82
N ARG A 3 5.64 -12.11 7.73
CA ARG A 3 5.99 -13.53 7.85
C ARG A 3 5.54 -14.19 9.15
N SER A 4 5.43 -13.45 10.26
CA SER A 4 4.95 -14.01 11.54
C SER A 4 3.46 -14.37 11.50
N PHE A 5 2.70 -13.76 10.61
CA PHE A 5 1.28 -14.02 10.39
C PHE A 5 1.05 -15.06 9.28
N GLN A 6 2.10 -15.78 8.84
CA GLN A 6 2.07 -16.77 7.77
C GLN A 6 1.69 -16.20 6.38
N TRP A 7 1.78 -14.88 6.20
CA TRP A 7 1.66 -14.27 4.88
C TRP A 7 2.98 -14.38 4.10
N ILE A 8 2.87 -14.76 2.83
CA ILE A 8 3.99 -14.79 1.88
C ILE A 8 3.78 -13.66 0.88
N VAL A 9 4.40 -12.51 1.16
CA VAL A 9 4.36 -11.33 0.29
C VAL A 9 5.77 -11.08 -0.24
N PRO A 10 6.05 -11.39 -1.52
CA PRO A 10 7.35 -11.13 -2.10
C PRO A 10 7.68 -9.64 -2.20
N ALA A 11 8.94 -9.30 -1.97
CA ALA A 11 9.51 -7.99 -2.19
C ALA A 11 10.55 -8.07 -3.31
N TYR A 12 10.38 -7.30 -4.38
CA TYR A 12 11.31 -7.28 -5.51
C TYR A 12 11.74 -5.86 -5.83
N THR A 13 12.99 -5.73 -6.29
CA THR A 13 13.48 -4.49 -6.90
C THR A 13 13.01 -4.41 -8.35
N MET A 14 12.58 -3.24 -8.78
CA MET A 14 12.21 -3.00 -10.17
C MET A 14 13.43 -3.08 -11.12
N PRO A 15 13.22 -3.28 -12.44
CA PRO A 15 14.31 -3.37 -13.43
C PRO A 15 15.14 -2.08 -13.54
N SER A 16 16.19 -2.10 -14.37
CA SER A 16 17.31 -1.13 -14.40
C SER A 16 16.96 0.36 -14.39
N ASP A 17 15.79 0.74 -14.88
CA ASP A 17 15.31 2.14 -14.91
C ASP A 17 14.67 2.60 -13.58
N ALA A 18 14.40 1.67 -12.65
CA ALA A 18 13.70 1.94 -11.39
C ALA A 18 14.21 1.10 -10.20
N GLN A 19 15.47 0.65 -10.21
CA GLN A 19 16.02 -0.29 -9.21
C GLN A 19 15.94 0.20 -7.75
N HIS A 20 15.85 1.51 -7.53
CA HIS A 20 15.65 2.13 -6.22
C HIS A 20 14.24 1.89 -5.64
N VAL A 21 13.31 1.42 -6.46
CA VAL A 21 11.94 1.09 -6.05
C VAL A 21 11.87 -0.39 -5.69
N ILE A 22 11.48 -0.67 -4.45
CA ILE A 22 11.11 -2.01 -3.99
C ILE A 22 9.59 -2.09 -3.94
N VAL A 23 9.03 -3.09 -4.62
CA VAL A 23 7.59 -3.35 -4.65
C VAL A 23 7.27 -4.58 -3.82
N LEU A 24 6.14 -4.52 -3.11
CA LEU A 24 5.49 -5.68 -2.50
C LEU A 24 4.39 -6.17 -3.45
N ARG A 25 4.28 -7.49 -3.64
CA ARG A 25 3.30 -8.08 -4.56
C ARG A 25 2.39 -9.07 -3.85
N ASP A 26 1.11 -8.74 -3.75
CA ASP A 26 0.06 -9.68 -3.38
C ASP A 26 -0.64 -10.23 -4.62
N VAL A 27 -0.89 -11.54 -4.64
CA VAL A 27 -1.53 -12.21 -5.77
C VAL A 27 -2.92 -12.67 -5.35
N VAL A 28 -3.95 -12.12 -5.98
CA VAL A 28 -5.34 -12.53 -5.78
C VAL A 28 -5.64 -13.69 -6.73
N ARG A 29 -6.10 -14.81 -6.16
CA ARG A 29 -6.52 -16.03 -6.85
C ARG A 29 -7.98 -16.33 -6.52
N GLU A 30 -8.56 -17.35 -7.15
CA GLU A 30 -9.96 -17.75 -6.94
C GLU A 30 -10.26 -18.14 -5.47
N ASP A 31 -9.27 -18.71 -4.78
CA ASP A 31 -9.33 -19.09 -3.37
C ASP A 31 -9.09 -17.92 -2.40
N PHE A 32 -8.77 -16.73 -2.91
CA PHE A 32 -8.56 -15.54 -2.08
C PHE A 32 -9.89 -14.82 -1.82
N SER A 33 -10.57 -15.24 -0.75
CA SER A 33 -11.86 -14.67 -0.35
C SER A 33 -11.76 -13.24 0.20
N CYS A 34 -12.89 -12.52 0.23
CA CYS A 34 -12.99 -11.20 0.85
C CYS A 34 -12.54 -11.22 2.33
N THR A 35 -12.91 -12.27 3.06
CA THR A 35 -12.50 -12.46 4.46
C THR A 35 -10.98 -12.60 4.63
N LEU A 36 -10.30 -13.23 3.68
CA LEU A 36 -8.85 -13.36 3.68
C LEU A 36 -8.17 -12.03 3.36
N ALA A 37 -8.75 -11.24 2.45
CA ALA A 37 -8.31 -9.89 2.11
C ALA A 37 -8.41 -8.93 3.30
N GLU A 38 -9.53 -8.95 4.02
CA GLU A 38 -9.74 -8.15 5.23
C GLU A 38 -8.70 -8.51 6.31
N ARG A 39 -8.49 -9.81 6.54
CA ARG A 39 -7.48 -10.28 7.50
C ARG A 39 -6.06 -9.82 7.13
N LEU A 40 -5.72 -9.83 5.84
CA LEU A 40 -4.44 -9.33 5.36
C LEU A 40 -4.28 -7.83 5.66
N GLY A 41 -5.32 -7.03 5.40
CA GLY A 41 -5.33 -5.60 5.69
C GLY A 41 -5.12 -5.29 7.19
N ASP A 42 -5.79 -6.04 8.05
CA ASP A 42 -5.63 -5.91 9.51
C ASP A 42 -4.22 -6.28 9.95
N ASP A 43 -3.66 -7.36 9.42
CA ASP A 43 -2.31 -7.82 9.78
C ASP A 43 -1.22 -6.85 9.27
N ILE A 44 -1.40 -6.24 8.10
CA ILE A 44 -0.53 -5.15 7.61
C ILE A 44 -0.55 -3.98 8.60
N THR A 45 -1.74 -3.55 9.02
CA THR A 45 -1.92 -2.43 9.97
C THR A 45 -1.23 -2.73 11.30
N LYS A 46 -1.39 -3.94 11.85
CA LYS A 46 -0.70 -4.38 13.07
C LYS A 46 0.83 -4.38 12.90
N VAL A 47 1.33 -4.81 11.74
CA VAL A 47 2.77 -4.82 11.47
C VAL A 47 3.33 -3.40 11.39
N LEU A 48 2.62 -2.47 10.76
CA LEU A 48 3.02 -1.07 10.69
C LEU A 48 3.13 -0.45 12.09
N HIS A 49 2.12 -0.62 12.93
CA HIS A 49 2.18 -0.15 14.33
C HIS A 49 3.36 -0.73 15.12
N LYS A 50 3.71 -2.00 14.87
CA LYS A 50 4.90 -2.62 15.48
C LYS A 50 6.22 -2.05 14.95
N LEU A 51 6.26 -1.61 13.70
CA LEU A 51 7.45 -0.99 13.11
C LEU A 51 7.63 0.45 13.59
N ASP A 52 6.54 1.21 13.73
CA ASP A 52 6.56 2.59 14.22
C ASP A 52 7.04 2.71 15.67
N THR A 53 6.81 1.68 16.48
CA THR A 53 7.24 1.64 17.89
C THR A 53 8.69 1.22 18.07
N LEU A 54 9.35 0.70 17.02
CA LEU A 54 10.75 0.30 17.09
C LEU A 54 11.65 1.46 16.67
N PRO A 55 12.75 1.75 17.39
CA PRO A 55 13.73 2.72 16.94
C PRO A 55 14.30 2.28 15.60
N ALA A 56 14.22 3.18 14.62
CA ALA A 56 14.43 2.85 13.22
C ALA A 56 15.82 2.25 13.01
N LYS A 57 15.88 0.95 12.68
CA LYS A 57 17.07 0.34 12.08
C LYS A 57 17.12 0.76 10.61
N ILE A 58 17.38 2.04 10.37
CA ILE A 58 17.60 2.57 9.03
C ILE A 58 18.93 2.01 8.56
N SER A 59 18.89 0.98 7.71
CA SER A 59 20.04 0.65 6.88
C SER A 59 20.28 1.84 5.96
N ALA A 60 21.42 2.51 6.11
CA ALA A 60 21.76 3.81 5.54
C ALA A 60 21.92 3.85 4.00
N ASN A 61 21.30 2.94 3.25
CA ASN A 61 21.52 2.79 1.80
C ASN A 61 20.34 3.21 0.90
N MET A 62 19.25 3.78 1.44
CA MET A 62 18.04 4.12 0.65
C MET A 62 17.69 5.63 0.65
N MET A 63 18.65 6.50 0.95
CA MET A 63 18.46 7.97 0.94
C MET A 63 19.35 8.65 -0.10
N SER A 64 19.07 8.45 -1.38
CA SER A 64 19.49 9.40 -2.42
C SER A 64 18.41 9.50 -3.49
N GLY A 65 17.61 10.56 -3.40
CA GLY A 65 16.50 10.84 -4.31
C GLY A 65 15.53 11.84 -3.70
N HIS A 66 15.92 13.11 -3.68
CA HIS A 66 15.23 14.23 -3.05
C HIS A 66 13.94 14.64 -3.78
N GLN A 67 12.82 14.75 -3.05
CA GLN A 67 12.00 15.96 -3.19
C GLN A 67 11.40 16.40 -1.85
N LYS A 68 11.99 17.48 -1.34
CA LYS A 68 11.52 18.35 -0.27
C LYS A 68 10.16 18.95 -0.63
N VAL A 69 9.10 18.56 0.10
CA VAL A 69 7.87 19.36 0.16
C VAL A 69 7.83 20.10 1.50
N LYS A 70 7.69 21.42 1.39
CA LYS A 70 7.67 22.40 2.46
C LYS A 70 6.45 22.21 3.37
N ASN A 71 6.64 22.54 4.65
CA ASN A 71 5.59 22.78 5.64
C ASN A 71 4.40 23.55 5.03
N GLY A 72 3.27 22.87 4.96
CA GLY A 72 1.95 23.46 4.73
C GLY A 72 0.97 22.76 5.65
N THR A 73 0.41 23.50 6.59
CA THR A 73 -0.61 23.12 7.57
C THR A 73 -1.54 22.00 7.09
N VAL A 74 -1.28 20.77 7.51
CA VAL A 74 -2.19 19.64 7.27
C VAL A 74 -3.33 19.77 8.25
N VAL A 75 -4.42 20.41 7.80
CA VAL A 75 -5.74 20.30 8.41
C VAL A 75 -6.04 18.81 8.56
N LYS A 76 -6.26 18.36 9.80
CA LYS A 76 -6.59 16.98 10.15
C LYS A 76 -7.96 16.62 9.56
N LYS A 77 -7.99 16.26 8.27
CA LYS A 77 -9.14 15.59 7.67
C LYS A 77 -9.24 14.19 8.26
N THR A 78 -10.44 13.84 8.66
CA THR A 78 -10.70 12.62 9.42
C THR A 78 -10.51 11.39 8.52
N THR A 79 -10.02 10.28 9.07
CA THR A 79 -9.74 9.02 8.33
C THR A 79 -10.92 8.57 7.45
N LEU A 80 -12.15 8.89 7.85
CA LEU A 80 -13.39 8.57 7.13
C LEU A 80 -13.55 9.34 5.82
N GLU A 81 -13.09 10.59 5.75
CA GLU A 81 -13.19 11.43 4.55
C GLU A 81 -12.22 10.93 3.47
N THR A 82 -10.99 10.57 3.87
CA THR A 82 -9.98 9.99 2.96
C THR A 82 -10.44 8.64 2.39
N GLN A 83 -11.06 7.79 3.22
CA GLN A 83 -11.58 6.49 2.77
C GLN A 83 -12.72 6.63 1.74
N ARG A 84 -13.59 7.63 1.90
CA ARG A 84 -14.66 7.94 0.94
C ARG A 84 -14.10 8.41 -0.39
N GLU A 85 -13.13 9.33 -0.38
CA GLU A 85 -12.49 9.84 -1.59
C GLU A 85 -11.80 8.71 -2.38
N ILE A 86 -11.09 7.81 -1.68
CA ILE A 86 -10.46 6.64 -2.32
C ILE A 86 -11.54 5.71 -2.90
N THR A 87 -12.58 5.38 -2.14
CA THR A 87 -13.64 4.48 -2.60
C THR A 87 -14.38 5.05 -3.81
N ASP A 88 -14.65 6.35 -3.82
CA ASP A 88 -15.32 7.03 -4.93
C ASP A 88 -14.43 7.10 -6.18
N ALA A 89 -13.13 7.36 -6.00
CA ALA A 89 -12.16 7.31 -7.10
C ALA A 89 -12.06 5.91 -7.72
N TRP A 90 -12.03 4.86 -6.89
CA TRP A 90 -12.02 3.47 -7.34
C TRP A 90 -13.33 3.09 -8.04
N LYS A 91 -14.48 3.49 -7.49
CA LYS A 91 -15.79 3.25 -8.10
C LYS A 91 -15.89 3.92 -9.47
N LYS A 92 -15.43 5.17 -9.59
CA LYS A 92 -15.37 5.90 -10.88
C LYS A 92 -14.48 5.17 -11.89
N PHE A 93 -13.30 4.73 -11.47
CA PHE A 93 -12.37 4.00 -12.33
C PHE A 93 -12.91 2.65 -12.82
N VAL A 94 -13.63 1.92 -11.96
CA VAL A 94 -14.26 0.64 -12.32
C VAL A 94 -15.42 0.87 -13.31
N MET A 95 -16.23 1.91 -13.09
CA MET A 95 -17.34 2.27 -13.98
C MET A 95 -16.84 2.66 -15.38
N ASP A 96 -15.76 3.43 -15.45
CA ASP A 96 -15.13 3.87 -16.71
C ASP A 96 -14.49 2.70 -17.50
N ARG A 97 -14.04 1.65 -16.81
CA ARG A 97 -13.61 0.41 -17.47
C ARG A 97 -14.77 -0.46 -17.94
N LYS A 98 -15.92 -0.42 -17.25
CA LYS A 98 -17.11 -1.22 -17.61
C LYS A 98 -17.80 -0.70 -18.89
N THR A 99 -17.78 0.62 -19.12
CA THR A 99 -18.30 1.24 -20.36
C THR A 99 -17.43 0.96 -21.59
N LYS A 100 -16.13 0.73 -21.41
CA LYS A 100 -15.18 0.46 -22.51
C LYS A 100 -15.18 -0.99 -23.01
N VAL A 101 -15.80 -1.91 -22.27
CA VAL A 101 -15.87 -3.36 -22.57
C VAL A 101 -17.19 -3.74 -23.25
N ILE A 102 -18.14 -2.81 -23.38
CA ILE A 102 -19.40 -3.02 -24.12
C ILE A 102 -19.21 -2.46 -25.54
N CYS A 103 -18.86 -3.36 -26.46
CA CYS A 103 -19.05 -3.23 -27.92
C CYS A 103 -19.91 -4.41 -28.36
#